data_AF-A0A8S9PAE1-F1
#
_entry.id   AF-A0A8S9PAE1-F1
#
_cell.length_a   1.000
_cell.length_b   1.000
_cell.length_c   1.000
_cell.angle_alpha   90.00
_cell.angle_beta   90.00
_cell.angle_gamma   90.00
#
_symmetry.space_group_name_H-M   'P 1'
#
loop_
_entity.id
_entity.type
_entity.pdbx_description
1 polymer ?
#
loop_
_entity_poly.entity_id
_entity_poly.type
_entity_poly.pdbx_seq_one_letter_code
_entity_poly.pdbx_strand_id
1 'polypeptide(L)'
;MDRSQLILIGLPIFLFCSDLFSLFTPPPPKPPSHRPNQPPHIPHQQRPPVVVPGTLDFPSQVGTGHHIHWKGSAKVILNSCQWYMDGANNRIAIGGQRREMEGIIGDMSMRGMRCAALAYQSYELGSLPTTDEELCTLPQDLVLLAIIGIKDPCRPGTRDAVELCKYGGIKVCMVTEDEVSTAQAMAIECGILRDTSGEHIRTAAQFCDLTDLEREQISGDILVRIHSSLFLF
;
A
#
# COMPACT_ATOMS: atom_id res chain seq x y z
N MET A 1 30.74 0.97 -0.02
CA MET A 1 30.58 2.43 -0.16
C MET A 1 29.33 2.65 -1.00
N ASP A 2 28.17 2.56 -0.38
CA ASP A 2 26.90 2.88 -1.04
C ASP A 2 26.51 4.30 -0.63
N ARG A 3 26.59 5.19 -1.61
CA ARG A 3 26.03 6.54 -1.53
C ARG A 3 24.68 6.51 -2.25
N SER A 4 23.64 6.11 -1.54
CA SER A 4 22.27 6.49 -1.88
C SER A 4 21.93 7.75 -1.10
N GLN A 5 22.24 8.91 -1.71
CA GLN A 5 21.70 10.19 -1.27
C GLN A 5 20.21 10.22 -1.65
N LEU A 6 19.35 9.91 -0.68
CA LEU A 6 17.95 10.28 -0.73
C LEU A 6 17.83 11.70 -0.15
N ILE A 7 17.79 12.70 -1.04
CA ILE A 7 17.40 14.06 -0.69
C ILE A 7 15.89 14.02 -0.51
N LEU A 8 15.45 13.81 0.74
CA LEU A 8 14.05 13.76 1.14
C LEU A 8 13.61 15.16 1.57
N ILE A 9 12.72 15.78 0.79
CA ILE A 9 12.11 17.06 1.15
C ILE A 9 10.65 16.79 1.54
N GLY A 10 10.31 17.03 2.81
CA GLY A 10 8.94 17.21 3.27
C GLY A 10 8.43 16.23 4.33
N LEU A 11 7.71 16.78 5.31
CA LEU A 11 6.89 16.10 6.33
C LEU A 11 5.92 15.00 5.82
N PRO A 12 5.39 15.01 4.57
CA PRO A 12 4.45 13.99 4.10
C PRO A 12 5.06 12.58 4.01
N ILE A 13 6.37 12.46 3.79
CA ILE A 13 7.04 11.16 3.64
C ILE A 13 7.29 10.51 5.01
N PHE A 14 7.45 11.28 6.08
CA PHE A 14 7.60 10.70 7.43
C PHE A 14 6.31 10.00 7.87
N LEU A 15 5.14 10.57 7.55
CA LEU A 15 3.83 9.94 7.74
C LEU A 15 3.65 8.72 6.81
N PHE A 16 4.10 8.82 5.54
CA PHE A 16 4.12 7.68 4.64
C PHE A 16 4.98 6.52 5.17
N CYS A 17 6.15 6.81 5.76
CA CYS A 17 7.00 5.80 6.38
C CYS A 17 6.35 5.17 7.62
N SER A 18 5.70 5.94 8.50
CA SER A 18 4.99 5.35 9.66
C SER A 18 3.86 4.42 9.23
N ASP A 19 3.13 4.77 8.18
CA ASP A 19 2.07 3.90 7.66
C ASP A 19 2.61 2.71 6.86
N LEU A 20 3.75 2.87 6.20
CA LEU A 20 4.45 1.76 5.56
C LEU A 20 4.91 0.73 6.59
N PHE A 21 5.41 1.15 7.75
CA PHE A 21 5.72 0.23 8.84
C PHE A 21 4.46 -0.44 9.41
N SER A 22 3.36 0.30 9.56
CA SER A 22 2.06 -0.25 9.98
C SER A 22 1.48 -1.27 9.00
N LEU A 23 1.76 -1.14 7.69
CA LEU A 23 1.36 -2.11 6.66
C LEU A 23 2.09 -3.47 6.78
N PHE A 24 3.24 -3.52 7.45
CA PHE A 24 4.04 -4.73 7.62
C PHE A 24 4.10 -5.25 9.07
N THR A 25 3.49 -4.53 10.03
CA THR A 25 3.40 -5.00 11.42
C THR A 25 2.01 -5.61 11.70
N PRO A 26 1.91 -6.87 12.16
CA PRO A 26 0.64 -7.41 12.60
C PRO A 26 0.09 -6.58 13.77
N PRO A 27 -1.24 -6.42 13.88
CA PRO A 27 -1.85 -5.66 14.97
C PRO A 27 -1.44 -6.27 16.32
N PRO A 28 -1.23 -5.44 17.36
CA PRO A 28 -0.88 -5.96 18.67
C PRO A 28 -1.98 -6.93 19.16
N PRO A 29 -1.60 -8.06 19.78
CA PRO A 29 -2.57 -9.03 20.27
C PRO A 29 -3.54 -8.35 21.25
N LYS A 30 -4.84 -8.65 21.11
CA LYS A 30 -5.85 -8.13 22.04
C LYS A 30 -5.45 -8.50 23.47
N PRO A 31 -5.43 -7.54 24.41
CA PRO A 31 -5.09 -7.85 25.79
C PRO A 31 -6.08 -8.89 26.32
N PRO A 32 -5.60 -9.92 27.03
CA PRO A 32 -6.46 -10.97 27.54
C PRO A 32 -7.52 -10.38 28.48
N SER A 33 -8.78 -10.69 28.20
CA SER A 33 -9.92 -10.29 29.03
C SER A 33 -9.96 -11.14 30.30
N HIS A 34 -9.21 -10.76 31.33
CA HIS A 34 -9.40 -11.28 32.67
C HIS A 34 -9.25 -10.18 33.73
N ARG A 35 -10.37 -9.85 34.39
CA ARG A 35 -10.43 -9.46 35.81
C ARG A 35 -11.12 -10.62 36.55
N PRO A 36 -10.86 -10.89 37.86
CA PRO A 36 -10.40 -9.93 38.86
C PRO A 36 -9.26 -10.43 39.79
N ASN A 37 -8.41 -9.51 40.25
CA ASN A 37 -7.95 -9.35 41.64
C ASN A 37 -6.78 -8.36 41.64
N GLN A 38 -6.98 -7.20 42.25
CA GLN A 38 -6.04 -6.07 42.24
C GLN A 38 -5.37 -5.94 43.62
N PRO A 39 -4.03 -6.06 43.72
CA PRO A 39 -3.24 -5.52 44.83
C PRO A 39 -2.70 -4.11 44.49
N PRO A 40 -2.20 -3.34 45.48
CA PRO A 40 -2.21 -1.89 45.46
C PRO A 40 -1.15 -1.27 44.53
N HIS A 41 -1.51 -0.07 44.04
CA HIS A 41 -0.73 0.80 43.17
C HIS A 41 0.69 1.11 43.69
N ILE A 42 1.70 0.85 42.85
CA ILE A 42 3.03 1.48 42.93
C ILE A 42 3.06 2.58 41.86
N PRO A 43 3.41 3.84 42.18
CA PRO A 43 3.51 4.89 41.17
C PRO A 43 4.76 4.64 40.30
N HIS A 44 4.55 4.28 39.03
CA HIS A 44 5.61 4.33 38.02
C HIS A 44 5.86 5.80 37.65
N GLN A 45 7.05 6.30 37.97
CA GLN A 45 7.59 7.54 37.41
C GLN A 45 7.58 7.47 35.89
N GLN A 46 6.75 8.28 35.27
CA GLN A 46 6.82 8.56 33.84
C GLN A 46 8.11 9.33 33.56
N ARG A 47 8.96 8.81 32.66
CA ARG A 47 10.04 9.62 32.08
C ARG A 47 9.39 10.71 31.22
N PRO A 48 9.80 11.98 31.36
CA PRO A 48 9.27 13.04 30.52
C PRO A 48 9.65 12.81 29.05
N PRO A 49 8.83 13.27 28.09
CA PRO A 49 9.19 13.25 26.68
C PRO A 49 10.47 14.05 26.47
N VAL A 50 11.40 13.49 25.71
CA VAL A 50 12.60 14.20 25.26
C VAL A 50 12.15 15.27 24.27
N VAL A 51 12.11 16.53 24.74
CA VAL A 51 12.00 17.70 23.87
C VAL A 51 13.39 17.94 23.29
N VAL A 52 13.56 17.70 21.99
CA VAL A 52 14.76 18.13 21.26
C VAL A 52 14.52 19.57 20.79
N PRO A 53 15.25 20.58 21.30
CA PRO A 53 15.13 21.94 20.83
C PRO A 53 15.96 22.09 19.55
N GLY A 54 15.28 22.32 18.44
CA GLY A 54 15.91 22.57 17.16
C GLY A 54 14.85 22.65 16.07
N THR A 55 14.19 23.80 15.96
CA THR A 55 13.37 24.12 14.80
C THR A 55 14.30 24.14 13.58
N LEU A 56 14.30 23.07 12.81
CA LEU A 56 14.82 23.09 11.45
C LEU A 56 13.87 23.96 10.65
N ASP A 57 14.23 25.23 10.49
CA ASP A 57 13.54 26.16 9.60
C ASP A 57 13.75 25.70 8.16
N PHE A 58 12.82 24.89 7.67
CA PHE A 58 12.65 24.65 6.25
C PHE A 58 11.99 25.88 5.63
N PRO A 59 12.38 26.31 4.41
CA PRO A 59 11.64 27.35 3.69
C PRO A 59 10.26 26.80 3.32
N SER A 60 9.32 26.90 4.25
CA SER A 60 7.89 26.86 3.95
C SER A 60 7.64 28.09 3.09
N GLN A 61 7.43 27.90 1.80
CA GLN A 61 6.67 28.91 1.08
C GLN A 61 5.30 28.92 1.74
N VAL A 62 5.03 29.99 2.48
CA VAL A 62 3.74 30.26 3.11
C VAL A 62 2.73 30.50 1.98
N GLY A 63 2.23 29.42 1.41
CA GLY A 63 1.05 29.44 0.57
C GLY A 63 -0.16 29.69 1.46
N THR A 64 -1.05 30.60 1.06
CA THR A 64 -2.27 30.97 1.78
C THR A 64 -3.37 29.89 1.72
N GLY A 65 -3.00 28.62 1.49
CA GLY A 65 -3.93 27.52 1.25
C GLY A 65 -3.57 26.28 2.08
N HIS A 66 -4.59 25.50 2.42
CA HIS A 66 -4.41 24.19 3.06
C HIS A 66 -4.32 23.10 2.00
N HIS A 67 -3.58 22.03 2.31
CA HIS A 67 -3.50 20.84 1.46
C HIS A 67 -3.98 19.61 2.22
N ILE A 68 -4.77 18.78 1.56
CA ILE A 68 -5.08 17.43 2.02
C ILE A 68 -4.29 16.47 1.13
N HIS A 69 -3.50 15.62 1.77
CA HIS A 69 -2.69 14.62 1.09
C HIS A 69 -3.41 13.28 1.07
N TRP A 70 -3.40 12.65 -0.10
CA TRP A 70 -3.99 11.34 -0.35
C TRP A 70 -2.89 10.35 -0.69
N LYS A 71 -2.99 9.15 -0.14
CA LYS A 71 -2.16 8.01 -0.49
C LYS A 71 -3.06 6.83 -0.81
N GLY A 72 -2.62 5.94 -1.69
CA GLY A 72 -3.36 4.72 -1.96
C GLY A 72 -2.80 3.94 -3.14
N SER A 73 -3.60 3.02 -3.67
CA SER A 73 -3.27 2.31 -4.92
C SER A 73 -2.91 3.31 -6.01
N ALA A 74 -1.77 3.11 -6.65
CA ALA A 74 -1.27 4.04 -7.66
C ALA A 74 -2.28 4.28 -8.77
N LYS A 75 -2.96 3.23 -9.23
CA LYS A 75 -3.99 3.28 -10.27
C LYS A 75 -5.23 4.06 -9.83
N VAL A 76 -5.68 3.86 -8.59
CA VAL A 76 -6.85 4.55 -8.03
C VAL A 76 -6.57 6.05 -7.90
N ILE A 77 -5.45 6.42 -7.27
CA ILE A 77 -5.06 7.81 -7.09
C ILE A 77 -4.81 8.49 -8.45
N LEU A 78 -4.10 7.82 -9.37
CA LEU A 78 -3.83 8.36 -10.71
C LEU A 78 -5.13 8.65 -11.47
N ASN A 79 -6.13 7.78 -11.38
CA ASN A 79 -7.44 8.00 -12.01
C ASN A 79 -8.16 9.25 -11.49
N SER A 80 -7.96 9.57 -10.21
CA SER A 80 -8.49 10.78 -9.56
C SER A 80 -7.66 12.06 -9.79
N CYS A 81 -6.51 11.97 -10.46
CA CYS A 81 -5.66 13.13 -10.72
C CYS A 81 -6.04 13.85 -12.01
N GLN A 82 -6.11 15.18 -11.99
CA GLN A 82 -6.20 16.03 -13.19
C GLN A 82 -4.85 16.68 -13.52
N TRP A 83 -3.95 16.70 -12.54
CA TRP A 83 -2.67 17.36 -12.63
C TRP A 83 -1.58 16.47 -12.04
N TYR A 84 -0.34 16.79 -12.36
CA TYR A 84 0.84 16.27 -11.67
C TYR A 84 1.82 17.42 -11.41
N MET A 85 2.70 17.20 -10.45
CA MET A 85 3.81 18.11 -10.15
C MET A 85 5.05 17.67 -10.93
N ASP A 86 5.61 18.56 -11.74
CA ASP A 86 6.88 18.30 -12.41
C ASP A 86 8.09 18.46 -11.45
N GLY A 87 9.30 18.12 -11.92
CA GLY A 87 10.52 18.26 -11.12
C GLY A 87 10.93 19.69 -10.78
N ALA A 88 10.24 20.69 -11.34
CA ALA A 88 10.41 22.11 -11.06
C ALA A 88 9.26 22.66 -10.18
N ASN A 89 8.44 21.80 -9.59
CA ASN A 89 7.27 22.11 -8.77
C ASN A 89 6.14 22.86 -9.50
N ASN A 90 6.07 22.73 -10.83
CA ASN A 90 4.94 23.26 -11.60
C ASN A 90 3.79 22.25 -11.64
N ARG A 91 2.57 22.76 -11.50
CA ARG A 91 1.34 21.98 -11.69
C ARG A 91 1.02 21.88 -13.19
N ILE A 92 1.12 20.69 -13.75
CA ILE A 92 0.91 20.41 -15.18
C ILE A 92 -0.31 19.51 -15.36
N ALA A 93 -1.13 19.78 -16.39
CA ALA A 93 -2.30 18.95 -16.70
C ALA A 93 -1.86 17.54 -17.11
N ILE A 94 -2.50 16.51 -16.56
CA ILE A 94 -2.04 15.12 -16.68
C ILE A 94 -2.35 14.48 -18.06
N GLY A 95 -3.20 15.10 -18.87
CA GLY A 95 -3.80 14.48 -20.06
C GLY A 95 -2.81 13.79 -21.02
N GLY A 96 -1.70 14.45 -21.35
CA GLY A 96 -0.68 13.88 -22.25
C GLY A 96 0.24 12.83 -21.60
N GLN A 97 0.30 12.81 -20.27
CA GLN A 97 1.25 12.03 -19.48
C GLN A 97 0.62 10.81 -18.79
N ARG A 98 -0.71 10.77 -18.70
CA ARG A 98 -1.46 9.70 -18.03
C ARG A 98 -1.07 8.31 -18.52
N ARG A 99 -1.05 8.10 -19.84
CA ARG A 99 -0.74 6.79 -20.44
C ARG A 99 0.69 6.33 -20.12
N GLU A 100 1.64 7.26 -20.08
CA GLU A 100 3.02 6.97 -19.71
C GLU A 100 3.11 6.54 -18.24
N MET A 101 2.45 7.28 -17.34
CA MET A 101 2.37 6.93 -15.91
C MET A 101 1.67 5.60 -15.66
N GLU A 102 0.59 5.30 -16.39
CA GLU A 102 -0.08 3.99 -16.37
C GLU A 102 0.86 2.87 -16.83
N GLY A 103 1.67 3.12 -17.86
CA GLY A 103 2.71 2.20 -18.33
C GLY A 103 3.75 1.92 -17.24
N ILE A 104 4.25 2.97 -16.58
CA ILE A 104 5.21 2.85 -15.46
C ILE A 104 4.62 2.01 -14.33
N ILE A 105 3.36 2.25 -13.95
CA ILE A 105 2.66 1.43 -12.94
C ILE A 105 2.57 -0.02 -13.39
N GLY A 106 2.18 -0.26 -14.64
CA GLY A 106 2.11 -1.60 -15.23
C GLY A 106 3.44 -2.34 -15.19
N ASP A 107 4.53 -1.68 -15.58
CA ASP A 107 5.88 -2.24 -15.57
C ASP A 107 6.35 -2.59 -14.15
N MET A 108 6.05 -1.73 -13.16
CA MET A 108 6.34 -2.02 -11.76
C MET A 108 5.54 -3.22 -11.25
N SER A 109 4.23 -3.30 -11.56
CA SER A 109 3.40 -4.44 -11.18
C SER A 109 3.86 -5.75 -11.83
N MET A 110 4.26 -5.73 -13.11
CA MET A 110 4.82 -6.90 -13.80
C MET A 110 6.14 -7.38 -13.18
N ARG A 111 6.87 -6.50 -12.51
CA ARG A 111 8.07 -6.83 -11.73
C ARG A 111 7.73 -7.28 -10.31
N GLY A 112 6.45 -7.49 -9.99
CA GLY A 112 5.98 -7.91 -8.68
C GLY A 112 6.20 -6.85 -7.61
N MET A 113 6.02 -5.56 -7.96
CA MET A 113 6.05 -4.45 -7.00
C MET A 113 4.62 -4.05 -6.62
N ARG A 114 4.44 -3.68 -5.35
CA ARG A 114 3.22 -3.01 -4.89
C ARG A 114 3.31 -1.53 -5.23
N CYS A 115 2.39 -1.06 -6.06
CA CYS A 115 2.38 0.32 -6.56
C CYS A 115 1.45 1.21 -5.71
N ALA A 116 2.02 2.24 -5.10
CA ALA A 116 1.29 3.28 -4.39
C ALA A 116 1.50 4.64 -5.05
N ALA A 117 0.59 5.58 -4.85
CA ALA A 117 0.80 6.97 -5.25
C ALA A 117 0.45 7.93 -4.11
N LEU A 118 1.06 9.10 -4.18
CA LEU A 118 0.81 10.25 -3.33
C LEU A 118 0.28 11.38 -4.19
N ALA A 119 -0.77 12.04 -3.72
CA ALA A 119 -1.37 13.19 -4.37
C ALA A 119 -1.86 14.19 -3.32
N TYR A 120 -2.22 15.39 -3.75
CA TYR A 120 -2.88 16.35 -2.86
C TYR A 120 -3.98 17.12 -3.58
N GLN A 121 -4.88 17.69 -2.78
CA GLN A 121 -5.83 18.72 -3.19
C GLN A 121 -5.58 19.99 -2.39
N SER A 122 -5.75 21.14 -3.02
CA SER A 122 -5.63 22.44 -2.37
C SER A 122 -7.01 22.96 -2.00
N TYR A 123 -7.11 23.54 -0.80
CA TYR A 123 -8.31 24.16 -0.27
C TYR A 123 -8.03 25.60 0.14
N GLU A 124 -8.99 26.49 -0.10
CA GLU A 124 -8.98 27.84 0.44
C GLU A 124 -9.29 27.81 1.96
N LEU A 125 -8.88 28.86 2.65
CA LEU A 125 -9.12 29.00 4.09
C LEU A 125 -10.63 28.98 4.38
N GLY A 126 -11.07 28.04 5.24
CA GLY A 126 -12.48 27.85 5.58
C GLY A 126 -13.28 26.96 4.63
N SER A 127 -12.66 26.44 3.57
CA SER A 127 -13.27 25.45 2.64
C SER A 127 -12.82 24.01 2.91
N LEU A 128 -12.15 23.78 4.03
CA LEU A 128 -11.73 22.43 4.43
C LEU A 128 -12.97 21.56 4.68
N PRO A 129 -12.96 20.30 4.22
CA PRO A 129 -14.00 19.34 4.58
C PRO A 129 -14.06 19.20 6.11
N THR A 130 -15.28 19.15 6.63
CA THR A 130 -15.54 19.16 8.08
C THR A 130 -16.18 17.87 8.57
N THR A 131 -16.57 17.00 7.64
CA THR A 131 -17.19 15.71 7.94
C THR A 131 -16.23 14.57 7.61
N ASP A 132 -16.33 13.47 8.37
CA ASP A 132 -15.57 12.25 8.09
C ASP A 132 -15.90 11.69 6.70
N GLU A 133 -17.15 11.83 6.25
CA GLU A 133 -17.58 11.38 4.93
C GLU A 133 -16.85 12.11 3.79
N GLU A 134 -16.70 13.43 3.90
CA GLU A 134 -15.94 14.24 2.93
C GLU A 134 -14.44 13.92 2.97
N LEU A 135 -13.89 13.65 4.16
CA LEU A 135 -12.48 13.30 4.35
C LEU A 135 -12.16 11.87 3.87
N CYS A 136 -13.14 10.97 3.85
CA CYS A 136 -12.99 9.61 3.33
C CYS A 136 -13.28 9.50 1.83
N THR A 137 -13.87 10.52 1.21
CA THR A 137 -14.25 10.50 -0.21
C THR A 137 -13.12 11.01 -1.08
N LEU A 138 -12.55 10.13 -1.92
CA LEU A 138 -11.46 10.48 -2.82
C LEU A 138 -11.92 11.50 -3.90
N PRO A 139 -11.35 12.72 -3.94
CA PRO A 139 -11.70 13.76 -4.91
C PRO A 139 -11.24 13.40 -6.33
N GLN A 140 -11.73 14.14 -7.34
CA GLN A 140 -11.50 13.86 -8.77
C GLN A 140 -10.58 14.89 -9.47
N ASP A 141 -10.03 15.84 -8.72
CA ASP A 141 -9.22 16.97 -9.19
C ASP A 141 -7.83 17.01 -8.52
N LEU A 142 -7.29 15.84 -8.18
CA LEU A 142 -6.02 15.72 -7.48
C LEU A 142 -4.82 16.16 -8.32
N VAL A 143 -3.76 16.57 -7.61
CA VAL A 143 -2.41 16.80 -8.15
C VAL A 143 -1.51 15.66 -7.69
N LEU A 144 -1.08 14.83 -8.65
CA LEU A 144 -0.15 13.73 -8.40
C LEU A 144 1.23 14.27 -8.01
N LEU A 145 1.79 13.74 -6.92
CA LEU A 145 3.13 14.07 -6.41
C LEU A 145 4.14 12.98 -6.75
N ALA A 146 3.77 11.72 -6.52
CA ALA A 146 4.69 10.60 -6.69
C ALA A 146 3.94 9.31 -6.99
N ILE A 147 4.60 8.44 -7.75
CA ILE A 147 4.27 7.02 -7.89
C ILE A 147 5.45 6.24 -7.31
N ILE A 148 5.16 5.28 -6.46
CA ILE A 148 6.15 4.52 -5.69
C ILE A 148 5.91 3.03 -5.95
N GLY A 149 6.93 2.32 -6.42
CA GLY A 149 6.95 0.87 -6.50
C GLY A 149 7.71 0.28 -5.32
N ILE A 150 7.05 -0.57 -4.54
CA ILE A 150 7.61 -1.22 -3.36
C ILE A 150 7.79 -2.71 -3.67
N LYS A 151 9.03 -3.18 -3.69
CA LYS A 151 9.34 -4.60 -3.92
C LYS A 151 9.49 -5.31 -2.58
N ASP A 152 8.68 -6.35 -2.37
CA ASP A 152 8.87 -7.32 -1.29
C ASP A 152 9.38 -8.64 -1.91
N PRO A 153 10.70 -8.87 -1.97
CA PRO A 153 11.26 -10.05 -2.64
C PRO A 153 10.94 -11.34 -1.85
N CYS A 154 10.80 -12.46 -2.57
CA CYS A 154 10.68 -13.77 -1.91
C CYS A 154 11.91 -14.01 -1.00
N ARG A 155 11.72 -14.61 0.17
CA ARG A 155 12.84 -14.89 1.09
C ARG A 155 13.81 -15.87 0.43
N PRO A 156 15.13 -15.79 0.72
CA PRO A 156 16.08 -16.80 0.26
C PRO A 156 15.60 -18.21 0.63
N GLY A 157 15.61 -19.13 -0.33
CA GLY A 157 15.13 -20.51 -0.17
C GLY A 157 13.62 -20.72 -0.29
N THR A 158 12.80 -19.67 -0.45
CA THR A 158 11.35 -19.82 -0.65
C THR A 158 11.03 -20.69 -1.87
N ARG A 159 11.72 -20.46 -3.00
CA ARG A 159 11.50 -21.24 -4.21
C ARG A 159 11.84 -22.72 -4.02
N ASP A 160 12.98 -23.01 -3.41
CA ASP A 160 13.43 -24.39 -3.15
C ASP A 160 12.42 -25.12 -2.24
N ALA A 161 11.88 -24.42 -1.23
CA ALA A 161 10.85 -24.97 -0.36
C ALA A 161 9.55 -25.27 -1.14
N VAL A 162 9.12 -24.37 -2.02
CA VAL A 162 7.94 -24.59 -2.89
C VAL A 162 8.16 -25.79 -3.80
N GLU A 163 9.35 -25.93 -4.38
CA GLU A 163 9.70 -27.07 -5.25
C GLU A 163 9.73 -28.39 -4.47
N LEU A 164 10.29 -28.40 -3.26
CA LEU A 164 10.29 -29.59 -2.39
C LEU A 164 8.87 -30.01 -1.98
N CYS A 165 8.01 -29.07 -1.62
CA CYS A 165 6.60 -29.34 -1.33
C CYS A 165 5.90 -29.97 -2.55
N LYS A 166 6.12 -29.43 -3.74
CA LYS A 166 5.56 -29.97 -4.99
C LYS A 166 6.06 -31.38 -5.28
N TYR A 167 7.34 -31.67 -5.05
CA TYR A 167 7.90 -33.01 -5.19
C TYR A 167 7.24 -34.02 -4.23
N GLY A 168 6.91 -33.58 -3.02
CA GLY A 168 6.17 -34.37 -2.03
C GLY A 168 4.66 -34.50 -2.29
N GLY A 169 4.14 -33.99 -3.41
CA GLY A 169 2.71 -33.99 -3.70
C GLY A 169 1.88 -32.98 -2.91
N ILE A 170 2.53 -32.01 -2.24
CA ILE A 170 1.87 -30.94 -1.49
C ILE A 170 1.62 -29.76 -2.42
N LYS A 171 0.36 -29.33 -2.51
CA LYS A 171 -0.03 -28.14 -3.24
C LYS A 171 0.28 -26.89 -2.42
N VAL A 172 1.03 -25.96 -3.00
CA VAL A 172 1.32 -24.65 -2.39
C VAL A 172 0.46 -23.60 -3.07
N CYS A 173 -0.26 -22.81 -2.27
CA CYS A 173 -1.09 -21.72 -2.76
C CYS A 173 -0.68 -20.39 -2.12
N MET A 174 -0.79 -19.31 -2.88
CA MET A 174 -0.58 -17.93 -2.43
C MET A 174 -1.93 -17.27 -2.11
N VAL A 175 -1.99 -16.53 -1.00
CA VAL A 175 -3.09 -15.61 -0.69
C VAL A 175 -2.47 -14.23 -0.49
N THR A 176 -2.89 -13.23 -1.26
CA THR A 176 -2.34 -11.87 -1.21
C THR A 176 -3.44 -10.82 -1.41
N GLU A 177 -3.20 -9.59 -0.96
CA GLU A 177 -4.04 -8.40 -1.22
C GLU A 177 -3.51 -7.53 -2.38
N ASP A 178 -2.48 -7.98 -3.07
CA ASP A 178 -1.93 -7.28 -4.22
C ASP A 178 -2.83 -7.36 -5.47
N GLU A 179 -2.61 -6.45 -6.41
CA GLU A 179 -3.28 -6.51 -7.72
C GLU A 179 -2.89 -7.81 -8.47
N VAL A 180 -3.77 -8.27 -9.35
CA VAL A 180 -3.61 -9.52 -10.12
C VAL A 180 -2.23 -9.65 -10.77
N SER A 181 -1.75 -8.58 -11.42
CA SER A 181 -0.46 -8.55 -12.11
C SER A 181 0.72 -8.72 -11.15
N THR A 182 0.69 -8.02 -10.02
CA THR A 182 1.71 -8.13 -8.96
C THR A 182 1.70 -9.53 -8.33
N ALA A 183 0.52 -10.04 -7.97
CA ALA A 183 0.34 -11.36 -7.40
C ALA A 183 0.85 -12.46 -8.34
N GLN A 184 0.55 -12.35 -9.64
CA GLN A 184 1.03 -13.27 -10.66
C GLN A 184 2.56 -13.25 -10.77
N ALA A 185 3.16 -12.07 -10.84
CA ALA A 185 4.61 -11.93 -10.92
C ALA A 185 5.31 -12.52 -9.69
N MET A 186 4.80 -12.24 -8.48
CA MET A 186 5.32 -12.82 -7.23
C MET A 186 5.15 -14.34 -7.16
N ALA A 187 4.00 -14.86 -7.62
CA ALA A 187 3.75 -16.29 -7.62
C ALA A 187 4.66 -17.05 -8.60
N ILE A 188 5.04 -16.43 -9.73
CA ILE A 188 6.05 -16.97 -10.64
C ILE A 188 7.44 -16.92 -9.99
N GLU A 189 7.81 -15.80 -9.37
CA GLU A 189 9.10 -15.62 -8.69
C GLU A 189 9.31 -16.66 -7.58
N CYS A 190 8.28 -16.89 -6.76
CA CYS A 190 8.31 -17.89 -5.69
C CYS A 190 8.13 -19.34 -6.21
N GLY A 191 7.96 -19.56 -7.52
CA GLY A 191 7.85 -20.89 -8.13
C GLY A 191 6.50 -21.58 -7.94
N ILE A 192 5.45 -20.86 -7.55
CA ILE A 192 4.08 -21.37 -7.37
C ILE A 192 3.40 -21.56 -8.73
N LEU A 193 3.43 -20.52 -9.58
CA LEU A 193 2.97 -20.58 -10.97
C LEU A 193 4.12 -20.92 -11.92
N ARG A 194 3.79 -21.49 -13.09
CA ARG A 194 4.77 -21.81 -14.15
C ARG A 194 4.76 -20.83 -15.32
N ASP A 195 3.66 -20.13 -15.51
CA ASP A 195 3.45 -19.22 -16.63
C ASP A 195 2.53 -18.05 -16.25
N THR A 196 2.31 -17.17 -17.22
CA THR A 196 1.46 -15.97 -17.11
C THR A 196 0.04 -16.17 -17.63
N SER A 197 -0.45 -17.41 -17.82
CA SER A 197 -1.78 -17.69 -18.37
C SER A 197 -2.93 -17.14 -17.51
N GLY A 198 -2.71 -17.03 -16.19
CA GLY A 198 -3.71 -16.58 -15.23
C GLY A 198 -4.76 -17.63 -14.87
N GLU A 199 -4.70 -18.83 -15.44
CA GLU A 199 -5.70 -19.90 -15.28
C GLU A 199 -5.94 -20.29 -13.81
N HIS A 200 -4.88 -20.25 -13.00
CA HIS A 200 -4.90 -20.66 -11.59
C HIS A 200 -5.06 -19.47 -10.60
N ILE A 201 -5.39 -18.28 -11.09
CA ILE A 201 -5.56 -17.06 -10.29
C ILE A 201 -7.05 -16.75 -10.12
N ARG A 202 -7.51 -16.52 -8.89
CA ARG A 202 -8.89 -16.11 -8.61
C ARG A 202 -8.91 -14.87 -7.73
N THR A 203 -9.72 -13.88 -8.12
CA THR A 203 -10.03 -12.72 -7.29
C THR A 203 -11.08 -13.04 -6.24
N ALA A 204 -11.14 -12.26 -5.17
CA ALA A 204 -12.19 -12.37 -4.16
C ALA A 204 -13.59 -12.25 -4.78
N ALA A 205 -13.81 -11.30 -5.69
CA ALA A 205 -15.09 -11.13 -6.40
C ALA A 205 -15.48 -12.39 -7.17
N GLN A 206 -14.58 -12.89 -8.03
CA GLN A 206 -14.82 -14.13 -8.78
C GLN A 206 -15.09 -15.34 -7.87
N PHE A 207 -14.44 -15.42 -6.71
CA PHE A 207 -14.64 -16.52 -5.77
C PHE A 207 -15.97 -16.40 -5.00
N CYS A 208 -16.38 -15.17 -4.67
CA CYS A 208 -17.65 -14.89 -4.00
C CYS A 208 -18.84 -15.20 -4.91
N ASP A 209 -18.73 -14.97 -6.22
CA ASP A 209 -19.79 -15.21 -7.20
C ASP A 209 -20.09 -16.71 -7.41
N LEU A 210 -19.20 -17.60 -6.98
CA LEU A 210 -19.37 -19.05 -7.09
C LEU A 210 -20.22 -19.62 -5.95
N THR A 211 -21.00 -20.65 -6.27
CA THR A 211 -21.68 -21.49 -5.29
C THR A 211 -20.70 -22.35 -4.50
N ASP A 212 -21.11 -22.89 -3.36
CA ASP A 212 -20.26 -23.76 -2.55
C ASP A 212 -19.81 -25.03 -3.31
N LEU A 213 -20.69 -25.59 -4.15
CA LEU A 213 -20.37 -26.75 -4.99
C LEU A 213 -19.30 -26.40 -6.04
N GLU A 214 -19.43 -25.25 -6.71
CA GLU A 214 -18.44 -24.79 -7.69
C GLU A 214 -17.09 -24.49 -7.01
N ARG A 215 -17.12 -23.88 -5.82
CA ARG A 215 -15.90 -23.62 -5.02
C ARG A 215 -15.20 -24.93 -4.66
N GLU A 216 -15.93 -25.95 -4.25
CA GLU A 216 -15.37 -27.27 -3.95
C GLU A 216 -14.70 -27.87 -5.19
N GLN A 217 -15.38 -27.81 -6.34
CA GLN A 217 -14.86 -28.31 -7.63
C GLN A 217 -13.57 -27.61 -8.07
N ILE A 218 -13.48 -26.29 -7.94
CA ILE A 218 -12.31 -25.53 -8.40
C ILE A 218 -11.22 -25.36 -7.35
N SER A 219 -11.49 -25.69 -6.08
CA SER A 219 -10.54 -25.47 -4.97
C SER A 219 -9.18 -26.13 -5.24
N GLY A 220 -9.22 -27.31 -5.86
CA GLY A 220 -8.06 -28.08 -6.29
C GLY A 220 -7.23 -27.43 -7.38
N ASP A 221 -7.72 -26.40 -8.07
CA ASP A 221 -7.06 -25.74 -9.21
C ASP A 221 -6.56 -24.32 -8.87
N ILE A 222 -7.08 -23.71 -7.81
CA ILE A 222 -6.63 -22.38 -7.36
C ILE A 222 -5.21 -22.48 -6.79
N LEU A 223 -4.29 -21.68 -7.32
CA LEU A 223 -2.92 -21.54 -6.81
C LEU A 223 -2.65 -20.14 -6.27
N VAL A 224 -3.36 -19.12 -6.76
CA VAL A 224 -3.26 -17.75 -6.26
C VAL A 224 -4.66 -17.23 -5.99
N ARG A 225 -4.93 -16.81 -4.77
CA ARG A 225 -6.17 -16.15 -4.38
C ARG A 225 -5.88 -14.71 -3.99
N ILE A 226 -6.48 -13.78 -4.70
CA ILE A 226 -6.40 -12.36 -4.35
C ILE A 226 -7.52 -12.09 -3.37
N HIS A 227 -7.13 -11.80 -2.15
CA HIS A 227 -8.00 -11.32 -1.10
C HIS A 227 -8.22 -9.82 -1.29
N SER A 228 -9.44 -9.35 -1.05
CA SER A 228 -9.70 -7.93 -0.86
C SER A 228 -10.22 -7.81 0.56
N SER A 229 -9.40 -7.33 1.49
CA SER A 229 -9.97 -6.78 2.71
C SER A 229 -10.73 -5.53 2.27
N LEU A 230 -12.05 -5.57 2.37
CA LEU A 230 -12.89 -4.39 2.24
C LEU A 230 -12.71 -3.55 3.51
N PHE A 231 -11.49 -3.13 3.84
CA PHE A 231 -11.19 -2.42 5.08
C PHE A 231 -10.09 -1.36 4.89
N LEU A 232 -10.58 -0.12 4.81
CA LEU A 232 -10.01 1.14 5.33
C LEU A 232 -8.73 1.67 4.65
N PHE A 233 -8.93 2.53 3.66
CA PHE A 233 -8.25 3.83 3.67
C PHE A 233 -9.10 4.82 4.46
#